data_AF-A0A1F8NB85-F1
#
_entry.id   AF-A0A1F8NB85-F1
#
_cell.length_a   1.000
_cell.length_b   1.000
_cell.length_c   1.000
_cell.angle_alpha   90.00
_cell.angle_beta   90.00
_cell.angle_gamma   90.00
#
_symmetry.space_group_name_H-M   'P 1'
#
loop_
_entity.id
_entity.type
_entity.pdbx_description
1 polymer ?
#
loop_
_entity_poly.entity_id
_entity_poly.type
_entity_poly.pdbx_seq_one_letter_code
_entity_poly.pdbx_strand_id
1 'polypeptide(L)' 'MARRYHGEWIPAGGPLAFNLSDWIVGYGDVAYQGTLSYYLEAELQACDCVSPNNRIMLFSSSAPT' A
#
# COMPACT_ATOMS: atom_id res chain seq x y z
N MET A 1 -10.05 -7.01 10.29
CA MET A 1 -8.82 -6.37 9.79
C MET A 1 -8.45 -5.21 10.70
N ALA A 2 -7.29 -5.29 11.36
CA ALA A 2 -6.83 -4.32 12.35
C ALA A 2 -5.37 -3.94 12.06
N ARG A 3 -4.98 -2.71 12.40
CA ARG A 3 -3.63 -2.15 12.25
C ARG A 3 -3.10 -1.85 13.65
N ARG A 4 -1.79 -2.04 13.89
CA ARG A 4 -1.20 -1.68 15.17
C ARG A 4 -0.61 -0.27 15.09
N TYR A 5 -1.12 0.65 15.89
CA TYR A 5 -0.69 2.04 15.94
C TYR A 5 -0.33 2.40 17.38
N HIS A 6 0.91 2.85 17.62
CA HIS A 6 1.39 3.15 18.98
C HIS A 6 1.17 2.01 20.00
N GLY A 7 1.20 0.76 19.53
CA GLY A 7 1.00 -0.42 20.36
C GLY A 7 -0.45 -0.91 20.45
N GLU A 8 -1.44 -0.10 20.06
CA GLU A 8 -2.87 -0.41 20.10
C GLU A 8 -3.39 -0.93 18.76
N TRP A 9 -4.37 -1.83 18.78
CA TRP A 9 -5.02 -2.32 17.58
C TRP A 9 -6.18 -1.40 17.21
N ILE A 10 -6.04 -0.68 16.09
CA ILE A 10 -7.09 0.15 15.53
C ILE A 10 -7.72 -0.52 14.30
N PRO A 11 -9.00 -0.28 14.01
CA PRO A 11 -9.61 -0.70 12.75
C PRO A 11 -8.77 -0.25 11.55
N ALA A 12 -8.67 -1.09 10.53
CA ALA A 12 -7.98 -0.72 9.30
C ALA A 12 -8.69 0.39 8.51
N GLY A 13 -9.97 0.64 8.81
CA GLY A 13 -10.76 1.71 8.23
C GLY A 13 -11.72 2.31 9.25
N GLY A 14 -12.23 3.51 8.99
CA GLY A 14 -13.08 4.24 9.91
C GLY A 14 -12.72 5.73 9.98
N PRO A 15 -13.33 6.49 10.89
CA PRO A 15 -13.21 7.95 10.95
C PRO A 15 -11.79 8.44 11.29
N LEU A 16 -10.91 7.57 11.76
CA LEU A 16 -9.49 7.89 11.89
C LEU A 16 -8.84 7.82 10.50
N ALA A 17 -8.94 8.94 9.77
CA ALA A 17 -8.31 9.08 8.47
C ALA A 17 -6.79 9.02 8.61
N PHE A 18 -6.19 8.03 7.95
CA PHE A 18 -4.75 7.98 7.77
C PHE A 18 -4.41 8.79 6.52
N ASN A 19 -4.23 10.10 6.68
CA ASN A 19 -3.76 10.93 5.57
C ASN A 19 -2.26 10.71 5.39
N LEU A 20 -1.89 10.04 4.30
CA LEU A 20 -0.50 9.84 3.89
C LEU A 20 -0.11 10.96 2.93
N SER A 21 0.18 12.15 3.46
CA SER A 21 0.47 13.33 2.63
C SER A 21 -0.66 13.60 1.62
N ASP A 22 -1.87 13.83 2.14
CA ASP A 22 -3.13 14.09 1.40
C ASP A 22 -3.71 12.91 0.61
N TRP A 23 -3.10 11.73 0.70
CA TRP A 23 -3.74 10.53 0.22
C TRP A 23 -4.71 9.94 1.25
N ILE A 24 -5.94 9.66 0.80
CA ILE A 24 -7.01 9.06 1.58
C ILE A 24 -7.00 7.55 1.37
N VAL A 25 -7.01 6.79 2.46
CA VAL A 25 -6.96 5.32 2.43
C VAL A 25 -8.37 4.72 2.46
N GLY A 26 -8.73 3.98 1.42
CA GLY A 26 -9.86 3.06 1.38
C GLY A 26 -9.46 1.65 1.82
N TYR A 27 -10.39 0.91 2.44
CA TYR A 27 -10.17 -0.48 2.87
C TYR A 27 -11.04 -1.44 2.06
N GLY A 28 -10.53 -2.64 1.78
CA GLY A 28 -11.32 -3.75 1.20
C GLY A 28 -11.70 -4.80 2.24
N ASP A 29 -12.43 -5.83 1.84
CA ASP A 29 -12.99 -6.83 2.77
C ASP A 29 -11.97 -7.84 3.31
N VAL A 30 -10.86 -8.04 2.58
CA VAL A 30 -9.80 -9.00 2.95
C VAL A 30 -8.43 -8.33 3.01
N ALA A 31 -7.43 -9.04 3.54
CA ALA A 31 -6.07 -8.54 3.63
C ALA A 31 -5.51 -8.15 2.25
N TYR A 32 -4.71 -7.09 2.22
CA TYR A 32 -4.09 -6.53 0.99
C TYR A 32 -5.08 -5.99 -0.06
N GLN A 33 -6.35 -5.77 0.30
CA GLN A 33 -7.30 -5.00 -0.49
C GLN A 33 -7.52 -3.60 0.09
N GLY A 34 -7.74 -2.64 -0.79
CA GLY A 34 -7.96 -1.23 -0.45
C GLY A 34 -7.57 -0.31 -1.59
N THR A 35 -7.72 1.00 -1.36
CA THR A 35 -7.33 2.04 -2.32
C THR A 35 -6.58 3.15 -1.60
N LEU A 36 -5.78 3.88 -2.37
CA LEU A 36 -5.17 5.14 -2.01
C LEU A 36 -5.66 6.16 -3.03
N SER A 37 -6.43 7.16 -2.60
CA SER A 37 -6.99 8.18 -3.48
C SER A 37 -6.37 9.54 -3.15
N TYR A 38 -5.85 10.22 -4.16
CA TYR A 38 -5.33 11.58 -4.06
C TYR A 38 -6.32 12.53 -4.74
N TYR A 39 -7.13 13.20 -3.92
CA TYR A 39 -8.20 14.09 -4.38
C TYR A 39 -9.08 13.42 -5.47
N LEU A 40 -9.17 14.04 -6.66
CA LEU A 40 -9.91 13.54 -7.84
C LEU A 40 -8.97 13.11 -8.98
N GLU A 41 -7.66 13.18 -8.78
CA GLU A 41 -6.68 13.06 -9.87
C GLU A 41 -6.06 11.67 -9.96
N ALA A 42 -5.94 10.95 -8.84
CA ALA A 42 -5.31 9.64 -8.83
C ALA A 42 -5.97 8.69 -7.84
N GLU A 43 -6.08 7.43 -8.27
CA GLU A 43 -6.47 6.30 -7.43
C GLU A 43 -5.48 5.15 -7.65
N LEU A 44 -4.95 4.62 -6.56
CA LEU A 44 -4.06 3.47 -6.53
C LEU A 44 -4.78 2.33 -5.84
N GLN A 45 -5.02 1.24 -6.56
CA GLN A 45 -5.60 0.04 -5.99
C GLN A 45 -4.50 -0.82 -5.34
N ALA A 46 -4.77 -1.31 -4.12
CA ALA A 46 -3.90 -2.29 -3.49
C ALA A 46 -3.94 -3.61 -4.29
N CYS A 47 -2.76 -4.17 -4.53
CA CYS A 47 -2.59 -5.45 -5.18
C CYS A 47 -1.41 -6.21 -4.57
N ASP A 48 -1.42 -7.53 -4.74
CA ASP A 48 -0.28 -8.43 -4.58
C ASP A 48 0.60 -8.51 -5.84
N CYS A 49 0.35 -7.62 -6.81
CA CYS A 49 1.00 -7.60 -8.09
C CYS A 49 2.44 -7.04 -8.02
N VAL A 50 3.33 -7.59 -8.86
CA VAL A 50 4.72 -7.14 -8.98
C VAL A 50 4.78 -6.03 -10.02
N SER A 51 5.30 -4.86 -9.64
CA SER A 51 5.67 -3.79 -10.56
C SER A 51 7.17 -3.54 -10.50
N PRO A 52 7.79 -2.92 -11.54
CA PRO A 52 9.20 -2.53 -11.50
C PRO A 52 9.54 -1.66 -10.28
N ASN A 53 8.57 -0.85 -9.80
CA ASN A 53 8.74 0.06 -8.67
C ASN A 53 8.67 -0.64 -7.31
N ASN A 54 8.16 -1.87 -7.24
CA ASN A 54 8.05 -2.67 -6.02
C ASN A 54 8.98 -3.90 -6.05
N ARG A 55 10.03 -3.88 -6.89
CA ARG A 55 11.00 -4.98 -6.98
C ARG A 55 12.42 -4.46 -6.79
N ILE A 56 13.16 -5.10 -5.88
CA ILE A 56 14.61 -4.95 -5.81
C ILE A 56 15.19 -5.69 -7.02
N MET A 57 15.67 -4.95 -8.01
CA MET A 57 16.34 -5.53 -9.16
C MET A 57 17.75 -5.96 -8.74
N LEU A 58 17.96 -7.27 -8.61
CA LEU A 58 19.30 -7.83 -8.50
C LEU A 58 19.92 -7.83 -9.89
N PHE A 59 21.01 -7.09 -10.07
CA PHE A 59 21.82 -7.16 -11.29
C PHE A 59 22.48 -8.55 -11.33
N SER A 60 22.08 -9.42 -12.26
CA SER A 60 22.86 -10.62 -12.53
C SER A 60 24.09 -10.21 -13.34
N SER A 61 25.26 -10.18 -12.73
CA SER A 61 26.51 -10.11 -13.49
C SER A 61 26.68 -11.44 -14.23
N SER A 62 26.35 -11.48 -15.52
CA SER A 62 26.84 -12.56 -16.36
C SER A 62 28.35 -12.38 -16.49
N ALA A 63 29.11 -13.25 -15.84
CA ALA A 63 30.56 -13.31 -16.02
C ALA A 63 30.87 -13.62 -17.51
N PRO A 64 31.79 -12.90 -18.16
CA PRO A 64 32.26 -13.29 -19.48
C PRO A 64 33.09 -14.59 -19.36
N THR A 65 32.80 -15.54 -20.24
CA THR A 65 33.50 -16.82 -20.42
C THR A 65 34.91 -16.66 -20.92
#